data_AF-A0A6G8NF71-F1
#
_entry.id   AF-A0A6G8NF71-F1
#
_cell.length_a   1.000
_cell.length_b   1.000
_cell.length_c   1.000
_cell.angle_alpha   90.00
_cell.angle_beta   90.00
_cell.angle_gamma   90.00
#
_symmetry.space_group_name_H-M   'P 1'
#
loop_
_entity.id
_entity.type
_entity.pdbx_description
1 polymer ?
#
loop_
_entity_poly.entity_id
_entity_poly.type
_entity_poly.pdbx_seq_one_letter_code
_entity_poly.pdbx_strand_id
1 'polypeptide(L)'
;MEDITLRQCLKGAWRDAASAVRHMPIVFLVAFVAVLATATAGYKAQFPGMEASGASLTAMTSSSAGHAAGFAQGLISLGVTFVQTLILAVLAVFVVRFAMKLNAEPAGASATSAPVLPATRLWDAGIRRYFLLCIALIAGYVGAMLAVVIVWIGLRLAGLSSGTSMAATATLAILVVCGVSYVSARLSLLFPHTAAGGRIQWRAAWEDTRGHFWFITTAAVLAILPIVGIATVLTVIAEMLATTGSIGGMTMGLMVVQSVGTVLYTATGATCSVWLYRKLAAILKAEAK
;
A
#
# COMPACT_ATOMS: atom_id res chain seq x y z
N MET A 1 -17.42 -23.46 -11.08
CA MET A 1 -17.09 -22.13 -10.53
C MET A 1 -17.68 -21.13 -11.49
N GLU A 2 -18.52 -20.18 -11.03
CA GLU A 2 -19.06 -19.16 -11.92
C GLU A 2 -17.93 -18.34 -12.54
N ASP A 3 -18.02 -18.09 -13.85
CA ASP A 3 -17.05 -17.25 -14.57
C ASP A 3 -17.23 -15.78 -14.17
N ILE A 4 -16.60 -15.39 -13.06
CA ILE A 4 -16.57 -14.00 -12.61
C ILE A 4 -15.82 -13.17 -13.67
N THR A 5 -16.56 -12.32 -14.36
CA THR A 5 -16.03 -11.39 -15.36
C THR A 5 -15.22 -10.26 -14.71
N LEU A 6 -14.30 -9.63 -15.45
CA LEU A 6 -13.51 -8.49 -14.96
C LEU A 6 -14.43 -7.35 -14.47
N ARG A 7 -15.51 -7.09 -15.22
CA ARG A 7 -16.49 -6.06 -14.88
C ARG A 7 -17.18 -6.35 -13.55
N GLN A 8 -17.54 -7.60 -13.28
CA GLN A 8 -18.13 -8.00 -12.00
C GLN A 8 -17.12 -7.86 -10.86
N CYS A 9 -15.86 -8.24 -11.08
CA CYS A 9 -14.78 -8.05 -10.10
C CYS A 9 -14.60 -6.57 -9.74
N LEU A 10 -14.54 -5.67 -10.72
CA LEU A 10 -14.38 -4.23 -10.49
C LEU A 10 -15.60 -3.63 -9.80
N LYS A 11 -16.81 -3.89 -10.32
CA LYS A 11 -18.05 -3.37 -9.74
C LYS A 11 -18.27 -3.89 -8.32
N GLY A 12 -17.97 -5.16 -8.09
CA GLY A 12 -18.01 -5.80 -6.77
C GLY A 12 -17.02 -5.17 -5.81
N ALA A 13 -15.75 -5.00 -6.22
CA ALA A 13 -14.71 -4.38 -5.39
C ALA A 13 -15.09 -2.98 -4.93
N TRP A 14 -15.59 -2.13 -5.83
CA TRP A 14 -16.04 -0.77 -5.49
C TRP A 14 -17.28 -0.77 -4.59
N ARG A 15 -18.26 -1.63 -4.87
CA ARG A 15 -19.47 -1.74 -4.04
C ARG A 15 -19.13 -2.20 -2.63
N ASP A 16 -18.25 -3.18 -2.50
CA ASP A 16 -17.86 -3.74 -1.21
C ASP A 16 -16.96 -2.76 -0.44
N ALA A 17 -16.11 -1.99 -1.12
CA ALA A 17 -15.32 -0.93 -0.50
C ALA A 17 -16.23 0.19 0.04
N ALA A 18 -17.22 0.63 -0.75
CA ALA A 18 -18.22 1.60 -0.29
C ALA A 18 -19.05 1.07 0.88
N SER A 19 -19.40 -0.22 0.86
CA SER A 19 -20.08 -0.87 1.98
C SER A 19 -19.21 -0.91 3.24
N ALA A 20 -17.91 -1.21 3.11
CA ALA A 20 -16.97 -1.24 4.22
C ALA A 20 -16.83 0.12 4.89
N VAL A 21 -16.74 1.21 4.11
CA VAL A 21 -16.70 2.59 4.63
C VAL A 21 -17.96 2.92 5.43
N ARG A 22 -19.13 2.50 4.93
CA ARG A 22 -20.43 2.78 5.58
C ARG A 22 -20.65 1.99 6.86
N HIS A 23 -20.22 0.73 6.90
CA HIS A 23 -20.48 -0.15 8.05
C HIS A 23 -19.36 -0.14 9.10
N MET A 24 -18.17 0.37 8.78
CA MET A 24 -17.03 0.47 9.72
C MET A 24 -16.47 1.91 9.80
N PRO A 25 -17.31 2.94 9.99
CA PRO A 25 -16.86 4.34 9.88
C PRO A 25 -15.78 4.69 10.93
N ILE A 26 -15.85 4.11 12.12
CA ILE A 26 -14.88 4.34 13.19
C ILE A 26 -13.48 3.81 12.79
N VAL A 27 -13.41 2.64 12.14
CA VAL A 27 -12.13 2.06 11.68
C VAL A 27 -11.50 2.96 10.62
N PHE A 28 -12.31 3.44 9.67
CA PHE A 28 -11.86 4.36 8.62
C PHE A 28 -11.42 5.71 9.20
N LEU A 29 -12.14 6.24 10.19
CA LEU A 29 -11.79 7.49 10.87
C LEU A 29 -10.46 7.36 11.62
N VAL A 30 -10.28 6.28 12.40
CA VAL A 30 -9.03 6.02 13.12
C VAL A 30 -7.86 5.84 12.15
N ALA A 31 -8.06 5.08 11.07
CA ALA A 31 -7.03 4.92 10.04
C ALA A 31 -6.69 6.24 9.35
N PHE A 32 -7.70 7.07 9.02
CA PHE A 32 -7.50 8.39 8.44
C PHE A 32 -6.69 9.31 9.36
N VAL A 33 -7.06 9.41 10.64
CA VAL A 33 -6.35 10.24 11.62
C VAL A 33 -4.91 9.76 11.78
N ALA A 34 -4.68 8.44 11.83
CA ALA A 34 -3.35 7.88 11.98
C ALA A 34 -2.48 8.07 10.71
N VAL A 35 -3.06 7.93 9.51
CA VAL A 35 -2.39 8.24 8.24
C VAL A 35 -2.07 9.74 8.14
N LEU A 36 -2.99 10.61 8.54
CA LEU A 36 -2.75 12.06 8.54
C LEU A 36 -1.66 12.45 9.56
N ALA A 37 -1.66 11.86 10.75
CA ALA A 37 -0.64 12.07 11.76
C ALA A 37 0.75 11.61 11.28
N THR A 38 0.83 10.45 10.63
CA THR A 38 2.09 9.97 10.05
C THR A 38 2.54 10.82 8.85
N ALA A 39 1.62 11.24 7.97
CA ALA A 39 1.93 12.14 6.85
C ALA A 39 2.46 13.50 7.34
N THR A 40 1.82 14.10 8.34
CA THR A 40 2.26 15.37 8.93
C THR A 40 3.58 15.22 9.68
N ALA A 41 3.79 14.13 10.42
CA ALA A 41 5.08 13.84 11.07
C ALA A 41 6.20 13.64 10.03
N GLY A 42 5.92 12.92 8.94
CA GLY A 42 6.85 12.72 7.83
C GLY A 42 7.21 14.03 7.15
N TYR A 43 6.22 14.89 6.89
CA TYR A 43 6.45 16.23 6.32
C TYR A 43 7.34 17.08 7.23
N LYS A 44 7.05 17.13 8.54
CA LYS A 44 7.87 17.85 9.53
C LYS A 44 9.30 17.30 9.62
N ALA A 45 9.47 15.99 9.57
CA ALA A 45 10.78 15.35 9.60
C ALA A 45 11.59 15.63 8.31
N GLN A 46 10.92 15.79 7.17
CA GLN A 46 11.58 16.08 5.90
C GLN A 46 11.98 17.55 5.75
N PHE A 47 11.23 18.47 6.37
CA PHE A 47 11.47 19.91 6.31
C PHE A 47 11.54 20.56 7.71
N PRO A 48 12.54 20.22 8.55
CA PRO A 48 12.62 20.71 9.93
C PRO A 48 12.89 22.22 10.09
N GLY A 49 12.86 23.03 9.02
CA GLY A 49 13.19 24.46 9.02
C GLY A 49 12.24 25.38 8.26
N MET A 50 11.17 24.89 7.63
CA MET A 50 10.29 25.77 6.84
C MET A 50 9.46 26.75 7.71
N GLU A 51 9.30 26.46 9.00
CA GLU A 51 8.73 27.40 9.98
C GLU A 51 9.77 28.40 10.56
N ALA A 52 11.08 28.19 10.30
CA ALA A 52 12.15 28.89 11.02
C ALA A 52 13.13 29.71 10.16
N SER A 53 13.03 29.74 8.82
CA SER A 53 14.09 30.36 8.03
C SER A 53 13.62 31.18 6.81
N GLY A 54 13.50 32.49 7.03
CA GLY A 54 14.17 33.49 6.19
C GLY A 54 15.70 33.46 6.32
N ALA A 55 16.30 32.27 6.48
CA ALA A 55 17.71 32.08 6.79
C ALA A 55 18.34 31.07 5.81
N SER A 56 18.95 31.67 4.78
CA SER A 56 20.21 31.32 4.13
C SER A 56 20.47 29.88 3.64
N LEU A 57 20.78 29.82 2.34
CA LEU A 57 21.40 28.75 1.54
C LEU A 57 22.74 28.17 2.08
N THR A 58 23.12 28.38 3.33
CA THR A 58 24.46 28.04 3.87
C THR A 58 24.59 26.66 4.50
N ALA A 59 23.53 25.84 4.53
CA ALA A 59 23.59 24.49 5.12
C ALA A 59 24.23 23.40 4.21
N MET A 60 24.70 23.74 3.01
CA MET A 60 25.27 22.76 2.06
C MET A 60 26.76 22.45 2.26
N THR A 61 27.48 23.06 3.21
CA THR A 61 28.96 22.98 3.27
C THR A 61 29.59 22.27 4.48
N SER A 62 28.85 21.47 5.27
CA SER A 62 29.47 20.68 6.37
C SER A 62 29.36 19.15 6.14
N SER A 63 30.42 18.59 5.56
CA SER A 63 30.51 17.25 4.94
C SER A 63 30.68 16.05 5.90
N SER A 64 30.39 16.18 7.20
CA SER A 64 30.36 15.01 8.12
C SER A 64 29.17 15.06 9.07
N ALA A 65 28.89 16.22 9.67
CA ALA A 65 27.67 16.46 10.44
C ALA A 65 26.40 16.36 9.57
N GLY A 66 26.46 16.80 8.31
CA GLY A 66 25.37 16.66 7.35
C GLY A 66 25.05 15.21 6.96
N HIS A 67 26.05 14.31 6.95
CA HIS A 67 25.82 12.89 6.68
C HIS A 67 25.15 12.18 7.85
N ALA A 68 25.57 12.46 9.09
CA ALA A 68 24.93 11.91 10.28
C ALA A 68 23.48 12.43 10.44
N ALA A 69 23.25 13.72 10.21
CA ALA A 69 21.91 14.32 10.22
C ALA A 69 21.02 13.75 9.09
N GLY A 70 21.55 13.61 7.87
CA GLY A 70 20.84 13.00 6.75
C GLY A 70 20.51 11.53 6.99
N PHE A 71 21.41 10.77 7.62
CA PHE A 71 21.16 9.38 8.01
C PHE A 71 20.08 9.27 9.08
N ALA A 72 20.14 10.09 10.13
CA ALA A 72 19.11 10.14 11.16
C ALA A 72 17.73 10.52 10.58
N GLN A 73 17.69 11.51 9.69
CA GLN A 73 16.46 11.92 8.99
C GLN A 73 15.92 10.80 8.08
N GLY A 74 16.80 10.07 7.40
CA GLY A 74 16.44 8.87 6.63
C GLY A 74 15.82 7.77 7.51
N LEU A 75 16.40 7.51 8.69
CA LEU A 75 15.85 6.55 9.66
C LEU A 75 14.49 6.98 10.20
N ILE A 76 14.31 8.27 10.50
CA ILE A 76 13.02 8.81 10.96
C ILE A 76 11.96 8.66 9.86
N SER A 77 12.29 9.03 8.62
CA SER A 77 11.38 8.87 7.48
C SER A 77 11.03 7.39 7.23
N LEU A 78 12.00 6.49 7.35
CA LEU A 78 11.78 5.05 7.25
C LEU A 78 10.90 4.52 8.39
N GLY A 79 11.08 5.03 9.61
CA GLY A 79 10.22 4.70 10.75
C GLY A 79 8.78 5.17 10.54
N VAL A 80 8.59 6.42 10.08
CA VAL A 80 7.25 6.97 9.79
C VAL A 80 6.54 6.19 8.69
N THR A 81 7.24 5.91 7.57
CA THR A 81 6.67 5.14 6.46
C THR A 81 6.38 3.70 6.86
N PHE A 82 7.20 3.09 7.71
CA PHE A 82 6.92 1.79 8.29
C PHE A 82 5.63 1.81 9.12
N VAL A 83 5.49 2.75 10.07
CA VAL A 83 4.27 2.89 10.89
C VAL A 83 3.04 3.14 10.02
N GLN A 84 3.13 4.01 9.02
CA GLN A 84 2.05 4.26 8.07
C GLN A 84 1.64 2.97 7.34
N THR A 85 2.61 2.17 6.92
CA THR A 85 2.35 0.88 6.26
C THR A 85 1.66 -0.11 7.21
N LEU A 86 2.02 -0.12 8.50
CA LEU A 86 1.35 -0.96 9.50
C LEU A 86 -0.12 -0.56 9.69
N ILE A 87 -0.41 0.74 9.75
CA ILE A 87 -1.78 1.28 9.84
C ILE A 87 -2.60 0.81 8.64
N LEU A 88 -2.04 0.93 7.44
CA LEU A 88 -2.71 0.51 6.20
C LEU A 88 -2.89 -1.01 6.12
N ALA A 89 -1.91 -1.79 6.59
CA ALA A 89 -2.01 -3.24 6.66
C ALA A 89 -3.15 -3.68 7.61
N VAL A 90 -3.28 -3.05 8.78
CA VAL A 90 -4.38 -3.32 9.71
C VAL A 90 -5.73 -2.97 9.08
N LEU A 91 -5.85 -1.79 8.46
CA LEU A 91 -7.06 -1.39 7.74
C LEU A 91 -7.40 -2.40 6.64
N ALA A 92 -6.41 -2.82 5.84
CA ALA A 92 -6.59 -3.80 4.77
C ALA A 92 -7.13 -5.13 5.32
N VAL A 93 -6.62 -5.63 6.44
CA VAL A 93 -7.14 -6.85 7.08
C VAL A 93 -8.61 -6.71 7.48
N PHE A 94 -8.99 -5.58 8.09
CA PHE A 94 -10.39 -5.33 8.45
C PHE A 94 -11.29 -5.31 7.21
N VAL A 95 -10.88 -4.60 6.17
CA VAL A 95 -11.64 -4.51 4.91
C VAL A 95 -11.74 -5.88 4.22
N VAL A 96 -10.64 -6.64 4.15
CA VAL A 96 -10.63 -7.99 3.58
C VAL A 96 -11.55 -8.93 4.36
N ARG A 97 -11.46 -8.95 5.69
CA ARG A 97 -12.32 -9.80 6.54
C ARG A 97 -13.80 -9.44 6.37
N PHE A 98 -14.11 -8.15 6.31
CA PHE A 98 -15.47 -7.68 6.05
C PHE A 98 -15.97 -8.12 4.67
N ALA A 99 -15.18 -7.88 3.61
CA ALA A 99 -15.55 -8.23 2.25
C ALA A 99 -15.67 -9.76 2.04
N MET A 100 -14.82 -10.55 2.70
CA MET A 100 -14.93 -12.01 2.69
C MET A 100 -16.24 -12.49 3.35
N LYS A 101 -16.64 -11.88 4.48
CA LYS A 101 -17.91 -12.19 5.14
C LYS A 101 -19.13 -11.77 4.33
N LEU A 102 -19.09 -10.60 3.71
CA LEU A 102 -20.16 -10.09 2.85
C LEU A 102 -20.44 -11.04 1.67
N ASN A 103 -19.41 -11.74 1.22
CA ASN A 103 -19.43 -12.62 0.06
C ASN A 103 -19.34 -14.12 0.42
N ALA A 104 -19.52 -14.47 1.70
CA ALA A 104 -19.61 -15.86 2.11
C ALA A 104 -20.94 -16.42 1.58
N GLU A 105 -20.86 -17.44 0.72
CA GLU A 105 -22.02 -18.18 0.23
C GLU A 105 -22.83 -18.69 1.44
N PRO A 106 -24.17 -18.55 1.49
CA PRO A 106 -25.00 -19.11 2.55
C PRO A 106 -25.05 -20.64 2.44
N ALA A 107 -23.97 -21.31 2.81
CA ALA A 107 -23.95 -22.75 3.03
C ALA A 107 -24.71 -23.04 4.33
N GLY A 108 -26.02 -23.18 4.23
CA GLY A 108 -26.89 -23.63 5.31
C GLY A 108 -27.55 -22.48 6.06
N ALA A 109 -28.86 -22.37 5.89
CA ALA A 109 -29.73 -21.69 6.82
C ALA A 109 -29.56 -22.29 8.23
N SER A 110 -28.79 -21.62 9.07
CA SER A 110 -28.93 -21.74 10.52
C SER A 110 -28.90 -20.32 11.09
N ALA A 111 -30.10 -19.91 11.49
CA ALA A 111 -30.42 -18.63 12.07
C ALA A 111 -29.55 -18.35 13.29
N THR A 112 -28.65 -17.39 13.18
CA THR A 112 -28.38 -16.46 14.27
C THR A 112 -27.94 -15.14 13.67
N SER A 113 -28.85 -14.17 13.71
CA SER A 113 -28.61 -12.76 13.43
C SER A 113 -27.68 -12.18 14.51
N ALA A 114 -26.44 -12.69 14.58
CA ALA A 114 -25.43 -12.15 15.47
C ALA A 114 -24.90 -10.84 14.86
N PRO A 115 -24.59 -9.83 15.69
CA PRO A 115 -24.15 -8.52 15.21
C PRO A 115 -22.94 -8.68 14.27
N VAL A 116 -22.98 -7.93 13.16
CA VAL A 116 -21.98 -7.91 12.07
C VAL A 116 -20.58 -7.47 12.55
N LEU A 117 -20.45 -7.04 13.79
CA LEU A 117 -19.16 -6.78 14.44
C LEU A 117 -18.57 -8.10 14.96
N PRO A 118 -17.51 -8.64 14.33
CA PRO A 118 -16.82 -9.77 14.90
C PRO A 118 -16.17 -9.32 16.20
N ALA A 119 -16.15 -10.18 17.21
CA ALA A 119 -15.07 -10.16 18.18
C ALA A 119 -13.77 -10.51 17.44
N THR A 120 -13.24 -9.60 16.62
CA THR A 120 -11.91 -9.72 16.05
C THR A 120 -10.98 -9.57 17.22
N ARG A 121 -10.43 -10.69 17.71
CA ARG A 121 -9.20 -10.60 18.48
C ARG A 121 -8.20 -9.88 17.58
N LEU A 122 -7.83 -8.67 17.99
CA LEU A 122 -6.90 -7.79 17.26
C LEU A 122 -5.55 -8.47 16.97
N TRP A 123 -5.28 -9.59 17.66
CA TRP A 123 -4.04 -10.34 17.56
C TRP A 123 -4.27 -11.85 17.39
N ASP A 124 -5.04 -12.25 16.37
CA ASP A 124 -5.12 -13.65 15.97
C ASP A 124 -3.89 -14.11 15.19
N ALA A 125 -3.66 -15.43 15.15
CA ALA A 125 -2.58 -16.03 14.37
C ALA A 125 -2.62 -15.64 12.87
N GLY A 126 -3.82 -15.40 12.32
CA GLY A 126 -4.00 -14.89 10.95
C GLY A 126 -3.49 -13.46 10.76
N ILE A 127 -3.74 -12.57 11.71
CA ILE A 127 -3.24 -11.18 11.68
C ILE A 127 -1.71 -11.20 11.77
N ARG A 128 -1.14 -12.01 12.66
CA ARG A 128 0.31 -12.17 12.78
C ARG A 128 0.94 -12.67 11.48
N ARG A 129 0.33 -13.65 10.81
CA ARG A 129 0.81 -14.17 9.51
C ARG A 129 0.69 -13.12 8.40
N TYR A 130 -0.41 -12.37 8.35
CA TYR A 130 -0.59 -11.27 7.40
C TYR A 130 0.48 -10.19 7.61
N PHE A 131 0.73 -9.83 8.86
CA PHE A 131 1.74 -8.84 9.22
C PHE A 131 3.15 -9.30 8.84
N LEU A 132 3.49 -10.57 9.11
CA LEU A 132 4.76 -11.16 8.68
C LEU A 132 4.89 -11.18 7.14
N LEU A 133 3.80 -11.43 6.41
CA LEU A 133 3.79 -11.37 4.95
C LEU A 133 4.06 -9.94 4.45
N CYS A 134 3.40 -8.93 5.03
CA CYS A 134 3.65 -7.52 4.71
C CYS A 134 5.10 -7.14 5.00
N ILE A 135 5.63 -7.49 6.18
CA ILE A 135 7.04 -7.25 6.55
C ILE A 135 7.97 -7.92 5.55
N ALA A 136 7.75 -9.18 5.20
CA ALA A 136 8.59 -9.90 4.25
C ALA A 136 8.61 -9.25 2.86
N LEU A 137 7.46 -8.76 2.38
CA LEU A 137 7.38 -8.06 1.10
C LEU A 137 8.05 -6.69 1.14
N ILE A 138 7.86 -5.93 2.22
CA ILE A 138 8.53 -4.63 2.41
C ILE A 138 10.05 -4.83 2.53
N ALA A 139 10.50 -5.80 3.33
CA ALA A 139 11.91 -6.12 3.47
C ALA A 139 12.52 -6.57 2.14
N GLY A 140 11.78 -7.36 1.35
CA GLY A 140 12.17 -7.72 -0.02
C GLY A 140 12.30 -6.51 -0.95
N TYR A 141 11.33 -5.58 -0.90
CA TYR A 141 11.38 -4.34 -1.68
C TYR A 141 12.56 -3.45 -1.27
N VAL A 142 12.74 -3.20 0.03
CA VAL A 142 13.86 -2.42 0.57
C VAL A 142 15.19 -3.08 0.21
N GLY A 143 15.31 -4.40 0.37
CA GLY A 143 16.51 -5.15 -0.02
C GLY A 143 16.83 -5.03 -1.51
N ALA A 144 15.82 -5.10 -2.38
CA ALA A 144 16.00 -4.91 -3.82
C ALA A 144 16.44 -3.48 -4.17
N MET A 145 15.87 -2.47 -3.51
CA MET A 145 16.29 -1.07 -3.68
C MET A 145 17.72 -0.82 -3.18
N LEU A 146 18.10 -1.42 -2.05
CA LEU A 146 19.47 -1.37 -1.55
C LEU A 146 20.46 -2.01 -2.53
N ALA A 147 20.08 -3.12 -3.18
CA ALA A 147 20.90 -3.73 -4.22
C ALA A 147 21.14 -2.76 -5.40
N VAL A 148 20.12 -2.00 -5.83
CA VAL A 148 20.28 -0.97 -6.88
C VAL A 148 21.29 0.09 -6.46
N VAL A 149 21.21 0.56 -5.20
CA VAL A 149 22.14 1.57 -4.66
C VAL A 149 23.57 1.02 -4.58
N ILE A 150 23.75 -0.24 -4.16
CA ILE A 150 25.07 -0.89 -4.12
C ILE A 150 25.66 -0.98 -5.52
N VAL A 151 24.87 -1.39 -6.52
CA VAL A 151 25.31 -1.44 -7.93
C VAL A 151 25.68 -0.04 -8.42
N TRP A 152 24.90 0.98 -8.10
CA TRP A 152 25.20 2.36 -8.47
C TRP A 152 26.57 2.82 -7.92
N ILE A 153 26.81 2.59 -6.63
CA ILE A 153 28.07 2.93 -5.97
C ILE A 153 29.23 2.16 -6.64
N GLY A 154 29.05 0.87 -6.91
CA GLY A 154 30.05 0.05 -7.62
C GLY A 154 30.38 0.59 -9.02
N LEU A 155 29.36 0.98 -9.80
CA LEU A 155 29.55 1.57 -11.13
C LEU A 155 30.29 2.91 -11.06
N ARG A 156 30.04 3.71 -10.02
CA ARG A 156 30.77 4.97 -9.77
C ARG A 156 32.22 4.74 -9.37
N LEU A 157 32.47 3.76 -8.50
CA LEU A 157 33.83 3.37 -8.10
C LEU A 157 34.64 2.77 -9.26
N ALA A 158 33.97 2.15 -10.23
CA ALA A 158 34.58 1.62 -11.45
C ALA A 158 34.94 2.70 -12.50
N GLY A 159 34.73 3.98 -12.22
CA GLY A 159 35.14 5.09 -13.10
C GLY A 159 34.24 5.30 -14.32
N LEU A 160 33.04 4.72 -14.35
CA LEU A 160 32.07 4.96 -15.42
C LEU A 160 31.58 6.41 -15.38
N SER A 161 31.42 7.01 -16.57
CA SER A 161 30.99 8.40 -16.70
C SER A 161 29.62 8.64 -16.05
N SER A 162 29.39 9.88 -15.63
CA SER A 162 28.16 10.27 -14.91
C SER A 162 26.88 10.01 -15.70
N GLY A 163 26.93 10.06 -17.04
CA GLY A 163 25.79 9.78 -17.91
C GLY A 163 25.45 8.29 -18.01
N THR A 164 26.46 7.43 -18.23
CA THR A 164 26.23 5.98 -18.41
C THR A 164 25.84 5.31 -17.10
N SER A 165 26.43 5.73 -15.98
CA SER A 165 26.08 5.23 -14.65
C SER A 165 24.63 5.57 -14.27
N MET A 166 24.16 6.79 -14.55
CA MET A 166 22.76 7.20 -14.27
C MET A 166 21.76 6.41 -15.12
N ALA A 167 22.02 6.26 -16.42
CA ALA A 167 21.17 5.49 -17.31
C ALA A 167 21.07 4.01 -16.88
N ALA A 168 22.21 3.38 -16.56
CA ALA A 168 22.25 2.00 -16.08
C ALA A 168 21.51 1.81 -14.75
N THR A 169 21.58 2.78 -13.84
CA THR A 169 20.81 2.69 -12.59
C THR A 169 19.33 2.93 -12.77
N ALA A 170 18.94 3.83 -13.66
CA ALA A 170 17.53 4.09 -13.93
C ALA A 170 16.88 2.84 -14.54
N THR A 171 17.54 2.18 -15.49
CA THR A 171 17.04 0.91 -16.06
C THR A 171 16.97 -0.20 -15.02
N LEU A 172 17.99 -0.33 -14.17
CA LEU A 172 17.99 -1.32 -13.07
C LEU A 172 16.87 -1.04 -12.06
N ALA A 173 16.65 0.22 -11.67
CA ALA A 173 15.56 0.60 -10.78
C ALA A 173 14.19 0.26 -11.37
N ILE A 174 13.97 0.56 -12.66
CA ILE A 174 12.74 0.18 -13.37
C ILE A 174 12.57 -1.35 -13.38
N LEU A 175 13.64 -2.10 -13.67
CA LEU A 175 13.59 -3.56 -13.66
C LEU A 175 13.25 -4.12 -12.28
N VAL A 176 13.79 -3.54 -11.20
CA VAL A 176 13.43 -3.92 -9.83
C VAL A 176 11.96 -3.62 -9.55
N VAL A 177 11.46 -2.44 -9.91
CA VAL A 177 10.05 -2.07 -9.73
C VAL A 177 9.15 -3.04 -10.51
N CYS A 178 9.48 -3.36 -11.76
CA CYS A 178 8.76 -4.33 -12.56
C CYS A 178 8.80 -5.74 -11.94
N GLY A 179 9.97 -6.19 -11.47
CA GLY A 179 10.15 -7.49 -10.84
C GLY A 179 9.37 -7.62 -9.54
N VAL A 180 9.43 -6.61 -8.66
CA VAL A 180 8.66 -6.60 -7.40
C VAL A 180 7.16 -6.50 -7.68
N SER A 181 6.75 -5.72 -8.68
CA SER A 181 5.33 -5.64 -9.09
C SER A 181 4.83 -6.99 -9.61
N TYR A 182 5.66 -7.70 -10.39
CA TYR A 182 5.36 -9.05 -10.86
C TYR A 182 5.17 -10.03 -9.69
N VAL A 183 6.11 -10.05 -8.75
CA VAL A 183 6.04 -10.90 -7.54
C VAL A 183 4.81 -10.53 -6.69
N SER A 184 4.54 -9.24 -6.51
CA SER A 184 3.40 -8.76 -5.72
C SER A 184 2.05 -9.15 -6.33
N ALA A 185 1.91 -9.06 -7.66
CA ALA A 185 0.71 -9.50 -8.37
C ALA A 185 0.49 -11.02 -8.21
N ARG A 186 1.55 -11.82 -8.30
CA ARG A 186 1.51 -13.27 -8.11
C ARG A 186 1.11 -13.67 -6.70
N LEU A 187 1.56 -12.92 -5.71
CA LEU A 187 1.31 -13.20 -4.30
C LEU A 187 0.05 -12.50 -3.77
N SER A 188 -0.66 -11.75 -4.62
CA SER A 188 -1.83 -10.97 -4.23
C SER A 188 -2.93 -11.82 -3.57
N LEU A 189 -3.04 -13.11 -3.93
CA LEU A 189 -4.00 -14.05 -3.36
C LEU A 189 -3.67 -14.49 -1.92
N LEU A 190 -2.41 -14.37 -1.49
CA LEU A 190 -2.00 -14.71 -0.12
C LEU A 190 -2.57 -13.73 0.91
N PHE A 191 -2.75 -12.46 0.55
CA PHE A 191 -3.31 -11.45 1.46
C PHE A 191 -4.73 -11.82 1.93
N PRO A 192 -5.71 -12.07 1.03
CA PRO A 192 -7.04 -12.50 1.44
C PRO A 192 -7.07 -13.85 2.13
N HIS A 193 -6.23 -14.80 1.69
CA HIS A 193 -6.13 -16.12 2.32
C HIS A 193 -5.65 -16.03 3.79
N THR A 194 -4.56 -15.31 4.03
CA THR A 194 -3.97 -15.14 5.37
C THR A 194 -4.84 -14.29 6.29
N ALA A 195 -5.48 -13.24 5.76
CA ALA A 195 -6.43 -12.42 6.51
C ALA A 195 -7.67 -13.21 6.96
N ALA A 196 -8.11 -14.19 6.14
CA ALA A 196 -9.16 -15.13 6.49
C ALA A 196 -8.74 -16.20 7.52
N GLY A 197 -7.46 -16.27 7.89
CA GLY A 197 -6.92 -17.21 8.89
C GLY A 197 -6.13 -18.39 8.30
N GLY A 198 -5.99 -18.45 6.97
CA GLY A 198 -5.25 -19.49 6.27
C GLY A 198 -3.76 -19.55 6.61
N ARG A 199 -3.08 -20.62 6.17
CA ARG A 199 -1.63 -20.78 6.31
C ARG A 199 -0.93 -20.13 5.11
N ILE A 200 0.31 -19.69 5.28
CA ILE A 200 1.05 -19.09 4.16
C ILE A 200 1.53 -20.22 3.24
N GLN A 201 0.98 -20.30 2.04
CA GLN A 201 1.31 -21.30 1.02
C GLN A 201 1.77 -20.61 -0.27
N TRP A 202 3.05 -20.23 -0.30
CA TRP A 202 3.66 -19.49 -1.43
C TRP A 202 3.49 -20.21 -2.76
N ARG A 203 3.69 -21.54 -2.77
CA ARG A 203 3.62 -22.37 -3.98
C ARG A 203 2.20 -22.43 -4.55
N ALA A 204 1.20 -22.69 -3.70
CA ALA A 204 -0.20 -22.74 -4.12
C ALA A 204 -0.66 -21.40 -4.71
N ALA A 205 -0.32 -20.27 -4.07
CA ALA A 205 -0.64 -18.95 -4.61
C ALA A 205 0.03 -18.68 -5.97
N TRP A 206 1.27 -19.15 -6.15
CA TRP A 206 1.99 -19.00 -7.40
C TRP A 206 1.35 -19.84 -8.54
N GLU A 207 0.92 -21.05 -8.22
CA GLU A 207 0.25 -21.94 -9.16
C GLU A 207 -1.15 -21.43 -9.55
N ASP A 208 -1.95 -20.97 -8.57
CA ASP A 208 -3.29 -20.40 -8.80
C ASP A 208 -3.25 -19.14 -9.68
N THR A 209 -2.20 -18.32 -9.57
CA THR A 209 -2.07 -17.11 -10.41
C THR A 209 -1.48 -17.40 -11.78
N ARG A 210 -0.88 -18.58 -12.04
CA ARG A 210 -0.16 -18.91 -13.28
C ARG A 210 -1.04 -18.67 -14.51
N GLY A 211 -0.50 -17.98 -15.53
CA GLY A 211 -1.26 -17.59 -16.73
C GLY A 211 -2.20 -16.38 -16.58
N HIS A 212 -2.55 -15.97 -15.36
CA HIS A 212 -3.52 -14.89 -15.11
C HIS A 212 -2.91 -13.54 -14.71
N PHE A 213 -1.60 -13.36 -14.87
CA PHE A 213 -0.87 -12.15 -14.45
C PHE A 213 -1.46 -10.86 -15.03
N TRP A 214 -1.71 -10.85 -16.34
CA TRP A 214 -2.28 -9.69 -17.02
C TRP A 214 -3.68 -9.36 -16.54
N PHE A 215 -4.48 -10.37 -16.21
CA PHE A 215 -5.82 -10.19 -15.65
C PHE A 215 -5.75 -9.55 -14.25
N ILE A 216 -4.91 -10.09 -13.36
CA ILE A 216 -4.72 -9.58 -12.00
C ILE A 216 -4.23 -8.13 -12.02
N THR A 217 -3.19 -7.86 -12.81
CA THR A 217 -2.58 -6.53 -12.88
C THR A 217 -3.55 -5.52 -13.49
N THR A 218 -4.23 -5.87 -14.58
CA THR A 218 -5.25 -4.99 -15.20
C THR A 218 -6.40 -4.72 -14.24
N ALA A 219 -6.89 -5.73 -13.53
CA ALA A 219 -7.96 -5.56 -12.54
C ALA A 219 -7.52 -4.63 -11.39
N ALA A 220 -6.30 -4.79 -10.86
CA ALA A 220 -5.77 -3.93 -9.82
C ALA A 220 -5.61 -2.47 -10.31
N VAL A 221 -5.00 -2.28 -11.48
CA VAL A 221 -4.81 -0.95 -12.08
C VAL A 221 -6.16 -0.26 -12.32
N LEU A 222 -7.11 -0.95 -12.96
CA LEU A 222 -8.43 -0.38 -13.24
C LEU A 222 -9.25 -0.11 -11.97
N ALA A 223 -9.09 -0.91 -10.92
CA ALA A 223 -9.76 -0.67 -9.64
C ALA A 223 -9.25 0.61 -8.96
N ILE A 224 -7.95 0.87 -9.07
CA ILE A 224 -7.25 1.98 -8.39
C ILE A 224 -7.30 3.28 -9.20
N LEU A 225 -7.32 3.20 -10.54
CA LEU A 225 -7.19 4.34 -11.44
C LEU A 225 -8.14 5.51 -11.11
N PRO A 226 -9.43 5.31 -10.78
CA PRO A 226 -10.32 6.42 -10.45
C PRO A 226 -9.91 7.17 -9.18
N ILE A 227 -9.40 6.45 -8.17
CA ILE A 227 -8.95 7.05 -6.91
C ILE A 227 -7.71 7.91 -7.16
N VAL A 228 -6.76 7.37 -7.93
CA VAL A 228 -5.55 8.10 -8.31
C VAL A 228 -5.91 9.32 -9.14
N GLY A 229 -6.78 9.18 -10.15
CA GLY A 229 -7.21 10.30 -10.99
C GLY A 229 -7.92 11.41 -10.21
N ILE A 230 -8.79 11.07 -9.27
CA ILE A 230 -9.44 12.08 -8.41
C ILE A 230 -8.42 12.75 -7.49
N ALA A 231 -7.52 11.96 -6.86
CA ALA A 231 -6.49 12.49 -5.99
C ALA A 231 -5.54 13.43 -6.75
N THR A 232 -5.09 13.05 -7.96
CA THR A 232 -4.22 13.90 -8.78
C THR A 232 -4.90 15.19 -9.22
N VAL A 233 -6.15 15.12 -9.68
CA VAL A 233 -6.92 16.33 -10.05
C VAL A 233 -7.06 17.26 -8.85
N LEU A 234 -7.41 16.75 -7.67
CA LEU A 234 -7.52 17.56 -6.46
C LEU A 234 -6.17 18.15 -6.03
N THR A 235 -5.07 17.40 -6.17
CA THR A 235 -3.73 17.90 -5.86
C THR A 235 -3.32 19.03 -6.82
N VAL A 236 -3.59 18.90 -8.12
CA VAL A 236 -3.28 19.94 -9.11
C VAL A 236 -4.13 21.18 -8.85
N ILE A 237 -5.42 21.03 -8.57
CA ILE A 237 -6.30 22.16 -8.22
C ILE A 237 -5.77 22.85 -6.96
N ALA A 238 -5.37 22.10 -5.93
CA ALA A 238 -4.79 22.66 -4.72
C ALA A 238 -3.44 23.35 -4.99
N GLU A 239 -2.61 22.87 -5.89
CA GLU A 239 -1.38 23.59 -6.25
C GLU A 239 -1.68 24.88 -7.02
N MET A 240 -2.64 24.86 -7.94
CA MET A 240 -3.03 26.05 -8.70
C MET A 240 -3.62 27.14 -7.80
N LEU A 241 -4.47 26.78 -6.83
CA LEU A 241 -4.99 27.75 -5.85
C LEU A 241 -3.91 28.20 -4.84
N ALA A 242 -2.82 27.46 -4.64
CA ALA A 242 -1.74 27.86 -3.74
C ALA A 242 -0.97 29.08 -4.25
N THR A 243 -0.93 29.25 -5.57
CA THR A 243 -0.31 30.41 -6.19
C THR A 243 -0.99 31.74 -5.84
N THR A 244 -2.17 31.70 -5.22
CA THR A 244 -2.97 32.90 -4.85
C THR A 244 -3.22 33.03 -3.34
N GLY A 245 -2.74 32.11 -2.50
CA GLY A 245 -3.06 32.04 -1.07
C GLY A 245 -1.87 31.77 -0.12
N SER A 246 -2.14 31.77 1.19
CA SER A 246 -1.16 31.45 2.23
C SER A 246 -0.68 29.99 2.14
N ILE A 247 0.64 29.80 2.04
CA ILE A 247 1.34 28.52 1.83
C ILE A 247 1.02 27.47 2.92
N GLY A 248 0.74 27.90 4.15
CA GLY A 248 0.53 27.02 5.31
C GLY A 248 -0.81 26.26 5.29
N GLY A 249 -1.92 26.93 4.92
CA GLY A 249 -3.25 26.31 4.89
C GLY A 249 -3.41 25.29 3.76
N MET A 250 -2.75 25.54 2.63
CA MET A 250 -2.81 24.69 1.44
C MET A 250 -2.16 23.33 1.65
N THR A 251 -1.02 23.32 2.34
CA THR A 251 -0.23 22.11 2.61
C THR A 251 -1.01 21.12 3.46
N MET A 252 -1.73 21.59 4.48
CA MET A 252 -2.58 20.74 5.31
C MET A 252 -3.77 20.17 4.53
N GLY A 253 -4.39 20.98 3.66
CA GLY A 253 -5.47 20.52 2.77
C GLY A 253 -5.02 19.40 1.83
N LEU A 254 -3.81 19.52 1.26
CA LEU A 254 -3.23 18.48 0.41
C LEU A 254 -2.99 17.18 1.17
N MET A 255 -2.46 17.26 2.40
CA MET A 255 -2.23 16.10 3.27
C MET A 255 -3.55 15.39 3.62
N VAL A 256 -4.63 16.15 3.82
CA VAL A 256 -5.97 15.60 4.02
C VAL A 256 -6.44 14.85 2.79
N VAL A 257 -6.36 15.45 1.60
CA VAL A 257 -6.75 14.80 0.33
C VAL A 257 -5.94 13.52 0.10
N GLN A 258 -4.63 13.58 0.29
CA GLN A 258 -3.74 12.43 0.16
C GLN A 258 -4.09 11.33 1.18
N SER A 259 -4.41 11.69 2.43
CA SER A 259 -4.79 10.72 3.47
C SER A 259 -6.11 10.03 3.14
N VAL A 260 -7.12 10.78 2.69
CA VAL A 260 -8.40 10.20 2.22
C VAL A 260 -8.15 9.28 1.03
N GLY A 261 -7.39 9.75 0.03
CA GLY A 261 -7.03 8.97 -1.15
C GLY A 261 -6.32 7.66 -0.78
N THR A 262 -5.39 7.70 0.18
CA THR A 262 -4.62 6.53 0.64
C THR A 262 -5.51 5.50 1.35
N VAL A 263 -6.44 5.96 2.20
CA VAL A 263 -7.39 5.08 2.89
C VAL A 263 -8.36 4.43 1.90
N LEU A 264 -8.91 5.20 0.96
CA LEU A 264 -9.78 4.68 -0.10
C LEU A 264 -9.05 3.73 -1.05
N TYR A 265 -7.82 4.08 -1.43
CA TYR A 265 -6.92 3.22 -2.22
C TYR A 265 -6.75 1.87 -1.56
N THR A 266 -6.44 1.87 -0.25
CA THR A 266 -6.21 0.65 0.52
C THR A 266 -7.47 -0.20 0.61
N ALA A 267 -8.62 0.43 0.85
CA ALA A 267 -9.90 -0.28 0.91
C ALA A 267 -10.26 -0.93 -0.44
N THR A 268 -10.13 -0.19 -1.54
CA THR A 268 -10.45 -0.71 -2.88
C THR A 268 -9.46 -1.78 -3.35
N GLY A 269 -8.17 -1.63 -3.05
CA GLY A 269 -7.17 -2.67 -3.30
C GLY A 269 -7.46 -3.94 -2.50
N ALA A 270 -7.81 -3.79 -1.21
CA ALA A 270 -8.21 -4.89 -0.34
C ALA A 270 -9.44 -5.64 -0.87
N THR A 271 -10.52 -4.95 -1.23
CA THR A 271 -11.72 -5.61 -1.78
C THR A 271 -11.46 -6.20 -3.16
N CYS A 272 -10.67 -5.56 -4.02
CA CYS A 272 -10.25 -6.12 -5.30
C CYS A 272 -9.53 -7.46 -5.12
N SER A 273 -8.60 -7.55 -4.14
CA SER A 273 -7.90 -8.80 -3.82
C SER A 273 -8.85 -9.92 -3.39
N VAL A 274 -9.94 -9.61 -2.69
CA VAL A 274 -10.98 -10.58 -2.29
C VAL A 274 -11.72 -11.14 -3.50
N TRP A 275 -12.10 -10.29 -4.45
CA TRP A 275 -12.76 -10.75 -5.68
C TRP A 275 -11.84 -11.59 -6.57
N LEU A 276 -10.56 -11.20 -6.66
CA LEU A 276 -9.54 -12.01 -7.32
C LEU A 276 -9.34 -13.36 -6.63
N TYR A 277 -9.32 -13.39 -5.30
CA TYR A 277 -9.28 -14.62 -4.51
C TYR A 277 -10.50 -15.51 -4.75
N ARG A 278 -11.70 -14.93 -4.86
CA ARG A 278 -12.89 -15.72 -5.18
C ARG A 278 -12.76 -16.43 -6.52
N LYS A 279 -12.23 -15.72 -7.53
CA LYS A 279 -12.09 -16.22 -8.89
C LYS A 279 -10.95 -17.21 -9.08
N LEU A 280 -9.77 -16.93 -8.52
CA LEU A 280 -8.53 -17.62 -8.88
C LEU A 280 -8.03 -18.60 -7.82
N ALA A 281 -8.44 -18.48 -6.56
CA ALA A 281 -7.87 -19.26 -5.46
C ALA A 281 -8.48 -20.67 -5.34
N ALA A 282 -8.40 -21.47 -6.41
CA ALA A 282 -8.94 -22.82 -6.42
C ALA A 282 -8.12 -23.75 -5.52
N ILE A 283 -6.80 -23.77 -5.68
CA ILE A 283 -5.88 -24.63 -4.91
C ILE A 283 -5.79 -24.14 -3.47
N LEU A 284 -5.63 -22.84 -3.25
CA LEU A 284 -5.57 -22.25 -1.91
C LEU A 284 -6.83 -22.51 -1.07
N LYS A 285 -8.02 -22.60 -1.69
CA LYS A 285 -9.25 -22.96 -0.97
C LYS A 285 -9.34 -24.46 -0.69
N ALA A 286 -8.79 -25.31 -1.57
CA ALA A 286 -8.78 -26.75 -1.39
C ALA A 286 -7.88 -27.16 -0.22
N GLU A 287 -6.70 -26.54 -0.07
CA GLU A 287 -5.76 -26.82 1.02
C GLU A 287 -6.12 -26.19 2.37
N ALA A 288 -7.18 -25.36 2.42
CA ALA A 288 -7.66 -24.72 3.65
C ALA A 288 -8.67 -25.58 4.44
N LYS A 289 -9.23 -26.61 3.81
CA LYS A 289 -10.14 -27.59 4.41
C LYS A 289 -9.35 -28.74 5.02
#